data_AF-K9UP40-F1
#
_entry.id   AF-K9UP40-F1
#
_cell.length_a   1.000
_cell.length_b   1.000
_cell.length_c   1.000
_cell.angle_alpha   90.00
_cell.angle_beta   90.00
_cell.angle_gamma   90.00
#
_symmetry.space_group_name_H-M   'P 1'
#
loop_
_entity.id
_entity.type
_entity.pdbx_description
1 polymer ?
#
loop_
_entity_poly.entity_id
_entity_poly.type
_entity_poly.pdbx_seq_one_letter_code
_entity_poly.pdbx_strand_id
1 'polypeptide(L)'
;MATSDKATEAIELLILDRATYKPIANRATQIYSNNGIRCVTTPCPTNTKNWQGKTDRQGVVLIPKQVIQSSTTLTLNGYAAADLVKDLQQQPTGAAVILLVPTDR
;
A
#
# COMPACT_ATOMS: atom_id res chain seq x y z
N MET A 1 1.14 -8.26 34.88
CA MET A 1 1.80 -7.89 33.62
C MET A 1 1.01 -8.52 32.49
N ALA A 2 0.28 -7.72 31.73
CA ALA A 2 -0.33 -8.13 30.46
C ALA A 2 0.10 -7.10 29.43
N THR A 3 0.89 -7.53 28.46
CA THR A 3 1.31 -6.74 27.30
C THR A 3 0.07 -6.46 26.47
N SER A 4 -0.54 -5.28 26.64
CA SER A 4 -1.45 -4.75 25.62
C SER A 4 -0.60 -4.35 24.43
N ASP A 5 -0.31 -5.33 23.58
CA ASP A 5 0.11 -5.10 22.20
C ASP A 5 -0.91 -4.13 21.60
N LYS A 6 -0.47 -2.92 21.25
CA LYS A 6 -1.27 -2.01 20.44
C LYS A 6 -1.65 -2.77 19.17
N ALA A 7 -2.90 -3.21 19.08
CA ALA A 7 -3.46 -3.73 17.83
C ALA A 7 -3.22 -2.65 16.78
N THR A 8 -2.22 -2.88 15.95
CA THR A 8 -1.82 -1.91 14.93
C THR A 8 -2.94 -1.95 13.90
N GLU A 9 -3.76 -0.89 13.87
CA GLU A 9 -4.85 -0.82 12.90
C GLU A 9 -4.28 -1.03 11.50
N ALA A 10 -4.76 -2.05 10.80
CA ALA A 10 -4.32 -2.40 9.46
C ALA A 10 -5.42 -2.07 8.45
N ILE A 11 -5.00 -1.88 7.21
CA ILE A 11 -5.85 -1.82 6.02
C ILE A 11 -5.67 -3.12 5.27
N GLU A 12 -6.77 -3.77 4.94
CA GLU A 12 -6.77 -4.95 4.10
C GLU A 12 -6.80 -4.55 2.63
N LEU A 13 -5.82 -4.98 1.83
CA LEU A 13 -5.84 -4.79 0.39
C LEU A 13 -5.96 -6.12 -0.34
N LEU A 14 -7.02 -6.30 -1.12
CA LEU A 14 -7.10 -7.35 -2.11
C LEU A 14 -6.46 -6.86 -3.41
N ILE A 15 -5.34 -7.47 -3.81
CA ILE A 15 -4.60 -7.07 -5.00
C ILE A 15 -4.92 -8.05 -6.14
N LEU A 16 -5.49 -7.51 -7.23
CA LEU A 16 -5.84 -8.26 -8.43
C LEU A 16 -5.07 -7.76 -9.64
N ASP A 17 -4.83 -8.67 -10.57
CA ASP A 17 -4.32 -8.36 -11.90
C ASP A 17 -5.45 -7.75 -12.74
N ARG A 18 -5.25 -6.54 -13.28
CA ARG A 18 -6.29 -5.81 -14.02
C ARG A 18 -6.69 -6.51 -15.32
N ALA A 19 -5.81 -7.29 -15.93
CA ALA A 19 -6.08 -7.97 -17.19
C ALA A 19 -6.93 -9.23 -16.99
N THR A 20 -6.68 -9.95 -15.91
CA THR A 20 -7.29 -11.28 -15.66
C THR A 20 -8.30 -11.29 -14.53
N TYR A 21 -8.36 -10.22 -13.73
CA TYR A 21 -9.09 -10.14 -12.46
C TYR A 21 -8.75 -11.25 -11.46
N LYS A 22 -7.61 -11.91 -11.65
CA LYS A 22 -7.13 -12.96 -10.74
C LYS A 22 -6.32 -12.35 -9.60
N PRO A 23 -6.37 -12.95 -8.39
CA PRO A 23 -5.55 -12.48 -7.28
C PRO A 23 -4.06 -12.64 -7.54
N ILE A 24 -3.30 -11.61 -7.15
CA ILE A 24 -1.84 -11.62 -7.23
C ILE A 24 -1.29 -12.23 -5.93
N ALA A 25 -1.24 -13.56 -5.89
CA ALA A 25 -0.90 -14.32 -4.70
C ALA A 25 0.61 -14.48 -4.47
N ASN A 26 1.03 -14.56 -3.20
CA ASN A 26 2.41 -14.85 -2.78
C ASN A 26 3.50 -13.94 -3.37
N ARG A 27 3.18 -12.66 -3.62
CA ARG A 27 4.10 -11.69 -4.20
C ARG A 27 4.59 -10.70 -3.16
N ALA A 28 5.88 -10.35 -3.24
CA ALA A 28 6.45 -9.29 -2.41
C ALA A 28 5.87 -7.94 -2.82
N THR A 29 5.47 -7.17 -1.81
CA THR A 29 4.91 -5.82 -1.94
C THR A 29 5.81 -4.85 -1.20
N GLN A 30 6.03 -3.67 -1.77
CA GLN A 30 6.64 -2.57 -1.06
C GLN A 30 5.73 -1.35 -1.11
N ILE A 31 5.71 -0.60 -0.03
CA ILE A 31 5.01 0.66 0.07
C ILE A 31 6.04 1.73 0.39
N TYR A 32 5.98 2.79 -0.40
CA TYR A 32 6.66 4.03 -0.15
C TYR A 32 5.61 5.12 0.06
N SER A 33 5.70 5.85 1.15
CA SER A 33 4.83 7.00 1.40
C SER A 33 5.63 8.21 1.82
N ASN A 34 5.08 9.39 1.56
CA ASN A 34 5.59 10.65 2.09
C ASN A 34 4.43 11.56 2.50
N ASN A 35 4.75 12.54 3.34
CA ASN A 35 3.79 13.53 3.86
C ASN A 35 3.37 14.59 2.83
N GLY A 36 3.75 14.47 1.55
CA GLY A 36 3.29 15.34 0.47
C GLY A 36 3.80 16.79 0.56
N ILE A 37 4.77 17.07 1.44
CA ILE A 37 5.33 18.42 1.60
C ILE A 37 6.09 18.80 0.33
N ARG A 38 5.51 19.75 -0.42
CA ARG A 38 6.20 20.46 -1.51
C ARG A 38 6.96 21.63 -0.91
N CYS A 39 8.20 21.40 -0.49
CA CYS A 39 9.03 22.45 0.08
C CYS A 39 9.63 23.33 -1.03
N VAL A 40 9.55 24.64 -0.83
CA VAL A 40 10.19 25.65 -1.70
C VAL A 40 11.64 25.90 -1.28
N THR A 41 11.99 25.60 -0.02
CA THR A 41 13.33 25.88 0.55
C THR A 41 13.77 24.75 1.49
N THR A 42 15.05 24.38 1.44
CA THR A 42 15.66 23.28 2.21
C THR A 42 16.16 23.72 3.60
N PRO A 43 16.25 22.80 4.60
CA PRO A 43 15.99 21.37 4.53
C PRO A 43 14.49 21.04 4.64
N CYS A 44 14.00 20.23 3.70
CA CYS A 44 12.61 19.81 3.66
C CYS A 44 12.37 18.71 4.71
N PRO A 45 11.45 18.86 5.66
CA PRO A 45 11.12 17.80 6.60
C PRO A 45 10.28 16.71 5.92
N THR A 46 10.92 15.82 5.16
CA THR A 46 10.26 14.64 4.61
C THR A 46 10.22 13.55 5.67
N ASN A 47 9.02 13.21 6.14
CA ASN A 47 8.82 12.05 7.01
C ASN A 47 8.35 10.88 6.14
N THR A 48 9.26 10.35 5.34
CA THR A 48 8.98 9.20 4.47
C THR A 48 8.77 7.96 5.31
N LYS A 49 7.88 7.07 4.84
CA LYS A 49 7.71 5.75 5.44
C LYS A 49 7.89 4.69 4.37
N ASN A 50 8.52 3.61 4.77
CA ASN A 50 8.71 2.43 3.96
C ASN A 50 8.11 1.24 4.69
N TRP A 51 7.43 0.40 3.94
CA TRP A 51 6.90 -0.86 4.45
C TRP A 51 7.09 -1.94 3.40
N GLN A 52 7.35 -3.16 3.88
CA GLN A 52 7.48 -4.32 3.03
C GLN A 52 6.61 -5.43 3.58
N GLY A 53 6.03 -6.20 2.67
CA GLY A 53 5.21 -7.33 3.02
C GLY A 53 5.04 -8.27 1.84
N LYS A 54 4.06 -9.15 1.95
CA LYS A 54 3.77 -10.17 0.96
C LYS A 54 2.28 -10.41 0.91
N THR A 55 1.72 -10.54 -0.29
CA THR A 55 0.34 -11.02 -0.45
C THR A 55 0.22 -12.48 -0.06
N ASP A 56 -0.90 -12.86 0.53
CA ASP A 56 -1.21 -14.25 0.87
C ASP A 56 -1.63 -15.06 -0.38
N ARG A 57 -2.21 -16.26 -0.16
CA ARG A 57 -2.64 -17.14 -1.27
C ARG A 57 -3.89 -16.60 -1.99
N GLN A 58 -4.59 -15.67 -1.37
CA GLN A 58 -5.81 -15.03 -1.85
C GLN A 58 -5.52 -13.66 -2.45
N GLY A 59 -4.24 -13.24 -2.53
CA GLY A 59 -3.84 -11.93 -3.03
C GLY A 59 -4.07 -10.80 -2.04
N VAL A 60 -4.32 -11.10 -0.77
CA VAL A 60 -4.58 -10.13 0.28
C VAL A 60 -3.29 -9.73 0.97
N VAL A 61 -3.14 -8.44 1.29
CA VAL A 61 -2.05 -7.92 2.12
C VAL A 61 -2.60 -6.98 3.19
N LEU A 62 -2.14 -7.16 4.44
CA LEU A 62 -2.49 -6.29 5.55
C LEU A 62 -1.40 -5.23 5.74
N ILE A 63 -1.76 -3.97 5.55
CA ILE A 63 -0.84 -2.84 5.61
C ILE A 63 -1.14 -2.01 6.85
N PRO A 64 -0.15 -1.70 7.70
CA PRO A 64 -0.40 -0.87 8.87
C PRO A 64 -0.86 0.53 8.48
N LYS A 65 -1.97 1.04 9.03
CA LYS A 65 -2.50 2.37 8.70
C LYS A 65 -1.45 3.47 8.85
N GLN A 66 -0.52 3.34 9.80
CA GLN A 66 0.52 4.34 10.00
C GLN A 66 1.47 4.51 8.82
N VAL A 67 1.55 3.57 7.87
CA VAL A 67 2.42 3.69 6.69
C VAL A 67 1.73 4.39 5.52
N ILE A 68 0.44 4.72 5.66
CA ILE A 68 -0.30 5.49 4.66
C ILE A 68 -0.13 6.98 4.98
N GLN A 69 0.25 7.76 3.97
CA GLN A 69 0.36 9.23 4.04
C GLN A 69 -0.28 9.86 2.79
N SER A 70 -0.21 11.18 2.66
CA SER A 70 -0.84 11.95 1.57
C SER A 70 -0.32 11.61 0.17
N SER A 71 0.87 11.02 0.06
CA SER A 71 1.33 10.31 -1.14
C SER A 71 1.77 8.93 -0.71
N THR A 72 1.15 7.89 -1.27
CA THR A 72 1.44 6.49 -0.93
C THR A 72 1.41 5.65 -2.19
N THR A 73 2.55 5.04 -2.50
CA THR A 73 2.73 4.21 -3.69
C THR A 73 2.95 2.76 -3.28
N LEU A 74 2.19 1.85 -3.89
CA LEU A 74 2.38 0.42 -3.83
C LEU A 74 3.20 -0.03 -5.05
N THR A 75 4.25 -0.82 -4.82
CA THR A 75 5.01 -1.49 -5.86
C THR A 75 5.00 -3.01 -5.67
N LEU A 76 4.92 -3.71 -6.79
CA LEU A 76 4.91 -5.16 -6.85
C LEU A 76 5.60 -5.57 -8.16
N ASN A 77 6.56 -6.50 -8.07
CA ASN A 77 7.40 -6.87 -9.23
C ASN A 77 6.54 -7.44 -10.38
N GLY A 78 6.77 -6.94 -11.61
CA GLY A 78 6.00 -7.27 -12.81
C GLY A 78 4.75 -6.42 -13.01
N TYR A 79 4.50 -5.44 -12.15
CA TYR A 79 3.33 -4.57 -12.22
C TYR A 79 3.71 -3.09 -12.08
N ALA A 80 2.94 -2.23 -12.74
CA ALA A 80 3.05 -0.79 -12.63
C ALA A 80 2.72 -0.36 -11.20
N ALA A 81 3.45 0.65 -10.72
CA ALA A 81 3.21 1.23 -9.41
C ALA A 81 1.80 1.84 -9.32
N ALA A 82 1.13 1.65 -8.19
CA ALA A 82 -0.22 2.16 -7.94
C ALA A 82 -0.23 3.22 -6.82
N ASP A 83 -1.05 4.26 -7.00
CA ASP A 83 -1.29 5.29 -5.98
C ASP A 83 -2.45 4.86 -5.08
N LEU A 84 -2.10 4.41 -3.87
CA LEU A 84 -3.08 3.92 -2.90
C LEU A 84 -3.96 5.03 -2.32
N VAL A 85 -3.53 6.29 -2.37
CA VAL A 85 -4.30 7.38 -1.74
C VAL A 85 -5.63 7.56 -2.47
N LYS A 86 -5.61 7.48 -3.80
CA LYS A 86 -6.81 7.58 -4.63
C LYS A 86 -7.76 6.40 -4.40
N ASP A 87 -7.22 5.19 -4.30
CA ASP A 87 -8.03 3.97 -4.11
C ASP A 87 -8.62 3.91 -2.70
N LEU A 88 -7.85 4.31 -1.68
CA LEU A 88 -8.30 4.33 -0.28
C LEU A 88 -9.29 5.45 0.03
N GLN A 89 -9.20 6.60 -0.64
CA GLN A 89 -10.21 7.66 -0.50
C GLN A 89 -11.62 7.22 -0.92
N GLN A 90 -11.70 6.24 -1.81
CA GLN A 90 -12.98 5.69 -2.28
C GLN A 90 -13.55 4.61 -1.36
N GLN A 91 -12.80 4.15 -0.34
CA GLN A 91 -13.18 3.02 0.50
C GLN A 91 -12.93 3.30 2.00
N PRO A 92 -13.93 3.82 2.73
CA PRO A 92 -13.77 4.25 4.13
C PRO A 92 -13.67 3.11 5.16
N THR A 93 -13.81 1.84 4.74
CA THR A 93 -14.02 0.68 5.63
C THR A 93 -12.76 -0.02 6.11
N GLY A 94 -11.56 0.50 5.81
CA GLY A 94 -10.31 -0.16 6.18
C GLY A 94 -10.00 -1.42 5.36
N ALA A 95 -10.72 -1.61 4.25
CA ALA A 95 -10.45 -2.64 3.25
C ALA A 95 -10.60 -2.04 1.85
N ALA A 96 -9.73 -2.42 0.92
CA ALA A 96 -9.81 -1.96 -0.45
C ALA A 96 -9.39 -3.00 -1.51
N VAL A 97 -9.89 -2.83 -2.73
CA VAL A 97 -9.52 -3.65 -3.88
C VAL A 97 -8.64 -2.85 -4.82
N ILE A 98 -7.43 -3.33 -5.08
CA ILE A 98 -6.44 -2.66 -5.92
C ILE A 98 -6.26 -3.47 -7.22
N LEU A 99 -6.43 -2.81 -8.36
CA LEU A 99 -6.21 -3.40 -9.69
C LEU A 99 -4.87 -2.96 -10.26
N LEU A 100 -3.89 -3.86 -10.31
CA LEU A 100 -2.57 -3.56 -10.85
C LEU A 100 -2.45 -3.90 -12.34
N VAL A 101 -1.72 -3.06 -13.07
CA VAL A 101 -1.45 -3.25 -14.50
C VAL A 101 -0.10 -3.95 -14.68
N PRO A 102 0.01 -5.08 -15.41
CA PRO A 102 1.29 -5.71 -15.72
C PRO A 102 2.22 -4.78 -16.51
N THR A 103 3.54 -4.84 -16.24
CA THR A 103 4.54 -3.99 -16.93
C THR A 103 4.98 -4.51 -18.29
N ASP A 104 4.77 -5.80 -18.57
CA ASP A 104 5.28 -6.55 -19.71
C ASP A 104 4.30 -6.61 -20.91
N ARG A 105 3.55 -5.53 -21.14
CA ARG A 105 2.67 -5.40 -22.31
C ARG A 105 3.29 -4.60 -23.44
#